data_AF-A0A173H0W9-F1
#
_entry.id   AF-A0A173H0W9-F1
#
_cell.length_a   1.000
_cell.length_b   1.000
_cell.length_c   1.000
_cell.angle_alpha   90.00
_cell.angle_beta   90.00
_cell.angle_gamma   90.00
#
_symmetry.space_group_name_H-M   'P 1'
#
loop_
_entity.id
_entity.type
_entity.pdbx_description
1 polymer ?
#
loop_
_entity_poly.entity_id
_entity_poly.type
_entity_poly.pdbx_seq_one_letter_code
_entity_poly.pdbx_strand_id
1 'polypeptide(L)' 'ELLARVEAAIAGMFALPASEKMRAVRRPGDSCGYGSPPISSYFSKCMWSEGYTFSPANLRSDLRKLWPKAGHDYRHF' A
#
# COMPACT_ATOMS: atom_id res chain seq x y z
N GLU A 1 18.46 -0.62 12.98
CA GLU A 1 18.65 -0.09 11.60
C GLU A 1 17.58 -0.55 10.61
N LEU A 2 17.28 -1.86 10.49
CA LEU A 2 16.25 -2.35 9.55
C LEU A 2 14.85 -1.78 9.81
N LEU A 3 14.36 -1.83 11.05
CA LEU A 3 13.02 -1.36 11.40
C LEU A 3 12.81 0.12 11.05
N ALA A 4 13.73 0.99 11.49
CA ALA A 4 13.66 2.42 11.19
C ALA A 4 13.65 2.73 9.68
N ARG A 5 14.40 1.95 8.87
CA ARG A 5 14.35 2.08 7.41
C ARG A 5 12.99 1.69 6.84
N VAL A 6 12.39 0.61 7.33
CA VAL A 6 11.06 0.16 6.90
C VAL A 6 10.00 1.19 7.30
N GLU A 7 10.03 1.71 8.53
CA GLU A 7 9.12 2.75 8.99
C GLU A 7 9.20 4.02 8.14
N ALA A 8 10.42 4.50 7.86
CA ALA A 8 10.62 5.67 6.99
C ALA A 8 10.08 5.44 5.58
N ALA A 9 10.27 4.24 5.02
CA ALA A 9 9.79 3.88 3.70
C ALA A 9 8.26 3.79 3.65
N ILE A 10 7.62 3.21 4.69
CA ILE A 10 6.16 3.18 4.85
C ILE A 10 5.61 4.61 5.00
N ALA A 11 6.24 5.46 5.80
CA ALA A 11 5.85 6.86 5.95
C ALA A 11 5.90 7.60 4.59
N GLY A 12 6.97 7.39 3.82
CA GLY A 12 7.07 7.91 2.44
C GLY A 12 5.96 7.41 1.52
N MET A 13 5.56 6.15 1.65
CA MET A 13 4.44 5.57 0.89
C MET A 13 3.11 6.29 1.15
N PHE A 14 2.79 6.57 2.42
CA PHE A 14 1.54 7.24 2.78
C PHE A 14 1.56 8.75 2.54
N ALA A 15 2.75 9.36 2.50
CA ALA A 15 2.96 10.77 2.15
C ALA A 15 2.82 11.06 0.64
N LEU A 16 2.73 10.04 -0.22
CA LEU A 16 2.49 10.23 -1.66
C LEU A 16 1.15 10.96 -1.90
N PRO A 17 1.06 11.79 -2.97
CA PRO A 17 -0.20 12.38 -3.39
C PRO A 17 -1.27 11.32 -3.63
N ALA A 18 -2.54 11.65 -3.35
CA ALA A 18 -3.66 10.72 -3.49
C ALA A 18 -3.71 10.05 -4.87
N SER A 19 -3.42 10.80 -5.95
CA SER A 19 -3.37 10.27 -7.32
C SER A 19 -2.33 9.16 -7.51
N GLU A 20 -1.20 9.22 -6.81
CA GLU A 20 -0.16 8.20 -6.86
C GLU A 20 -0.56 6.99 -6.02
N LYS A 21 -1.10 7.20 -4.80
CA LYS A 21 -1.64 6.12 -3.96
C LYS A 21 -2.73 5.32 -4.68
N MET A 22 -3.60 6.01 -5.41
CA MET A 22 -4.69 5.41 -6.21
C MET A 22 -4.21 4.50 -7.35
N ARG A 23 -2.93 4.54 -7.76
CA ARG A 23 -2.40 3.59 -8.75
C ARG A 23 -2.40 2.15 -8.25
N ALA A 24 -2.37 1.96 -6.93
CA ALA A 24 -2.46 0.64 -6.29
C ALA A 24 -3.85 0.34 -5.74
N VAL A 25 -4.90 1.09 -6.13
CA VAL A 25 -6.27 0.89 -5.65
C VAL A 25 -6.71 -0.57 -5.83
N ARG A 26 -7.33 -1.13 -4.79
CA ARG A 26 -7.94 -2.45 -4.88
C ARG A 26 -9.07 -2.43 -5.91
N ARG A 27 -9.01 -3.32 -6.90
CA ARG A 27 -10.07 -3.47 -7.90
C ARG A 27 -11.21 -4.35 -7.39
N PRO A 28 -12.41 -4.24 -7.96
CA PRO A 28 -13.49 -5.18 -7.68
C PRO A 28 -13.02 -6.63 -7.90
N GLY A 29 -13.15 -7.47 -6.89
CA GLY A 29 -12.71 -8.87 -6.90
C GLY A 29 -11.31 -9.14 -6.36
N ASP A 30 -10.46 -8.11 -6.21
CA ASP A 30 -9.13 -8.27 -5.61
C ASP A 30 -9.22 -8.28 -4.08
N SER A 31 -8.44 -9.14 -3.42
CA SER A 31 -8.30 -9.12 -1.96
C SER A 31 -7.29 -8.08 -1.46
N CYS A 32 -6.39 -7.64 -2.36
CA CYS A 32 -5.24 -6.79 -2.07
C CYS A 32 -5.34 -5.43 -2.78
N GLY A 33 -4.56 -4.46 -2.31
CA GLY A 33 -4.51 -3.10 -2.84
C GLY A 33 -4.72 -2.02 -1.79
N TYR A 34 -4.71 -0.78 -2.26
CA TYR A 34 -4.91 0.45 -1.51
C TYR A 34 -6.40 0.75 -1.30
N GLY A 35 -6.75 1.22 -0.11
CA GLY A 35 -8.09 1.69 0.25
C GLY A 35 -8.45 1.38 1.70
N SER A 36 -9.75 1.31 2.00
CA SER A 36 -10.22 0.87 3.32
C SER A 36 -9.79 -0.58 3.59
N PRO A 37 -9.15 -0.92 4.72
CA PRO A 37 -8.71 -2.29 5.00
C PRO A 37 -9.85 -3.32 4.83
N PRO A 38 -9.63 -4.52 4.28
CA PRO A 38 -10.68 -5.52 4.07
C PRO A 38 -11.51 -5.82 5.31
N ILE A 39 -10.87 -5.80 6.49
CA ILE A 39 -11.54 -6.04 7.77
C ILE A 39 -12.65 -5.01 8.08
N SER A 40 -12.63 -3.84 7.43
CA SER A 40 -13.67 -2.82 7.58
C SER A 40 -15.07 -3.30 7.20
N SER A 41 -15.21 -4.30 6.32
CA SER A 41 -16.52 -4.85 5.94
C SER A 41 -17.24 -5.59 7.08
N TYR A 42 -16.52 -5.98 8.12
CA TYR A 42 -17.09 -6.65 9.30
C TYR A 42 -17.60 -5.67 10.36
N PHE A 43 -17.42 -4.36 10.16
CA PHE A 43 -17.85 -3.34 11.10
C PHE A 43 -18.91 -2.44 10.48
N SER A 44 -19.93 -2.09 11.27
CA SER A 44 -20.98 -1.15 10.83
C SER A 44 -20.50 0.30 10.77
N LYS A 45 -19.31 0.60 11.30
CA LYS A 45 -18.68 1.93 11.29
C LYS A 45 -17.47 1.93 10.39
N CYS A 46 -17.32 2.99 9.61
CA CYS A 46 -16.09 3.24 8.86
C CYS A 46 -14.94 3.54 9.82
N MET A 47 -13.78 2.93 9.58
CA MET A 47 -12.56 3.30 10.26
C MET A 47 -12.01 4.59 9.65
N TRP A 48 -11.50 5.51 10.47
CA TRP A 48 -10.72 6.65 10.00
C TRP A 48 -9.30 6.19 9.68
N SER A 49 -9.17 5.37 8.66
CA SER A 49 -7.88 4.88 8.20
C SER A 49 -7.89 4.56 6.71
N GLU A 50 -6.73 4.74 6.10
CA GLU A 50 -6.38 4.18 4.82
C GLU A 50 -5.36 3.05 5.04
N GLY A 51 -5.25 2.12 4.10
CA GLY A 51 -4.26 1.06 4.18
C GLY A 51 -3.92 0.45 2.84
N TYR A 52 -2.80 -0.27 2.84
CA TYR A 52 -2.41 -1.16 1.76
C TYR A 52 -2.47 -2.59 2.26
N THR A 53 -3.15 -3.45 1.51
CA THR A 53 -3.14 -4.90 1.75
C THR A 53 -2.32 -5.55 0.66
N PHE A 54 -1.29 -6.30 1.04
CA PHE A 54 -0.42 -7.00 0.09
C PHE A 54 -0.50 -8.50 0.30
N SER A 55 -0.46 -9.25 -0.81
CA SER A 55 -0.18 -10.69 -0.75
C SER A 55 1.33 -10.89 -0.67
N PRO A 56 1.84 -11.75 0.23
CA PRO A 56 3.27 -12.07 0.28
C PRO A 56 3.83 -12.52 -1.07
N ALA A 57 3.03 -13.23 -1.88
CA ALA A 57 3.44 -13.71 -3.20
C ALA A 57 3.60 -12.58 -4.24
N ASN A 58 2.87 -11.48 -4.08
CA ASN A 58 2.80 -10.39 -5.06
C ASN A 58 3.38 -9.06 -4.55
N LEU A 59 3.97 -9.03 -3.35
CA LEU A 59 4.45 -7.80 -2.70
C LEU A 59 5.29 -6.93 -3.64
N ARG A 60 6.24 -7.51 -4.37
CA ARG A 60 7.13 -6.79 -5.29
C ARG A 60 6.38 -6.18 -6.48
N SER A 61 5.41 -6.89 -7.06
CA SER A 61 4.64 -6.38 -8.20
C SER A 61 3.65 -5.31 -7.75
N ASP A 62 3.09 -5.43 -6.54
CA ASP A 62 2.20 -4.44 -5.96
C ASP A 62 2.93 -3.15 -5.58
N LEU A 63 4.11 -3.22 -4.95
CA LEU A 63 4.93 -2.04 -4.63
C LEU A 63 5.39 -1.29 -5.89
N ARG A 64 5.61 -1.99 -7.01
CA ARG A 64 5.96 -1.35 -8.29
C ARG A 64 4.84 -0.47 -8.84
N LYS A 65 3.58 -0.77 -8.53
CA LYS A 65 2.43 0.06 -8.96
C LYS A 65 2.48 1.46 -8.32
N LEU A 66 3.07 1.58 -7.13
CA LEU A 66 3.20 2.84 -6.38
C LEU A 66 4.35 3.71 -6.86
N TRP A 67 5.47 3.09 -7.26
CA TRP A 67 6.65 3.80 -7.74
C TRP A 67 7.06 3.39 -9.16
N PRO A 68 6.24 3.69 -10.17
CA PRO A 68 6.56 3.34 -11.56
C PRO A 68 7.83 4.06 -12.07
N LYS A 69 8.24 5.17 -11.44
CA LYS A 69 9.41 5.97 -11.82
C LYS A 69 10.61 5.84 -10.87
N ALA A 70 10.49 5.21 -9.70
CA ALA A 70 11.59 5.16 -8.72
C ALA A 70 12.62 4.05 -8.99
N GLY A 71 12.59 3.44 -10.19
CA GLY A 71 13.56 2.44 -10.60
C GLY A 71 13.62 1.24 -9.66
N HIS A 72 14.62 1.22 -8.77
CA HIS A 72 14.90 0.13 -7.84
C HIS A 72 14.62 0.47 -6.37
N ASP A 73 14.06 1.64 -6.05
CA ASP A 73 13.84 2.05 -4.65
C ASP A 73 12.91 1.12 -3.89
N TYR A 74 12.01 0.40 -4.58
CA TYR A 74 11.19 -0.64 -3.95
C TYR A 74 11.99 -1.88 -3.49
N ARG A 75 13.27 -2.02 -3.86
CA ARG A 75 14.14 -3.11 -3.39
C ARG A 75 14.57 -2.95 -1.93
N HIS A 76 14.31 -1.79 -1.34
CA HIS A 76 14.59 -1.52 0.07
C HIS A 76 13.50 -2.04 1.02
N PHE A 77 12.39 -2.53 0.46
CA PHE A 77 11.33 -3.30 1.11
C PHE A 77 11.51 -4.81 0.90
#